data_AF-A0A8C4N0P7-F1
#
_entry.id   AF-A0A8C4N0P7-F1
#
_cell.length_a   1.000
_cell.length_b   1.000
_cell.length_c   1.000
_cell.angle_alpha   90.00
_cell.angle_beta   90.00
_cell.angle_gamma   90.00
#
_symmetry.space_group_name_H-M   'P 1'
#
loop_
_entity.id
_entity.type
_entity.pdbx_description
1 polymer ?
#
loop_
_entity_poly.entity_id
_entity_poly.type
_entity_poly.pdbx_seq_one_letter_code
_entity_poly.pdbx_strand_id
1 'polypeptide(L)'
;MVELHCQLLDAHKRISFLVHHVTLSRTNAEININVFQWYTRMSEVFQKYESTYTEKECMYQNRLQTCRKRLLEELEGFSRQIKDFSYFGDINDVQIYCKRAQTLNNKLDAAAEKAEMINAEEEAYGWPLTQYPQRKNIQDALLPFLRLYEITVEFNTKNEQWMEGPSS
;
A
#
# COMPACT_ATOMS: atom_id res chain seq x y z
N MET A 1 17.83 25.17 -17.87
CA MET A 1 19.31 25.20 -17.84
C MET A 1 19.90 26.27 -18.74
N VAL A 2 19.51 26.37 -20.02
CA VAL A 2 20.04 27.38 -20.97
C VAL A 2 19.79 28.82 -20.51
N GLU A 3 18.57 29.15 -20.08
CA GLU A 3 18.23 30.49 -19.60
C GLU A 3 19.02 30.90 -18.34
N LEU A 4 19.18 29.97 -17.40
CA LEU A 4 19.97 30.19 -16.18
C LEU A 4 21.44 30.44 -16.49
N HIS A 5 21.99 29.72 -17.49
CA HIS A 5 23.35 29.94 -17.98
C HIS A 5 23.54 31.35 -18.54
N CYS A 6 22.60 31.83 -19.35
CA CYS A 6 22.63 33.19 -19.90
C CYS A 6 22.59 34.25 -18.79
N GLN A 7 21.73 34.07 -17.79
CA GLN A 7 21.65 34.97 -16.63
C GLN A 7 22.95 34.99 -15.82
N LEU A 8 23.61 33.84 -15.64
CA LEU A 8 24.91 33.73 -14.99
C LEU A 8 26.03 34.42 -15.78
N LEU A 9 26.03 34.30 -17.10
CA LEU A 9 26.99 35.01 -17.96
C LEU A 9 26.82 36.52 -17.87
N ASP A 10 25.59 37.02 -17.82
CA ASP A 10 25.33 38.45 -17.65
C ASP A 10 25.68 38.94 -16.24
N ALA A 11 25.41 38.14 -15.20
CA ALA A 11 25.87 38.41 -13.84
C ALA A 11 27.40 38.44 -13.75
N HIS A 12 28.09 37.52 -14.43
CA HIS A 12 29.55 37.49 -14.50
C HIS A 12 30.12 38.77 -15.13
N LYS A 13 29.55 39.25 -16.25
CA LYS A 13 29.97 40.52 -16.88
C LYS A 13 29.80 41.70 -15.92
N ARG A 14 28.67 41.77 -15.20
CA ARG A 14 28.40 42.84 -14.23
C ARG A 14 29.34 42.79 -13.03
N ILE A 15 29.59 41.61 -12.47
CA ILE A 15 30.52 41.43 -11.34
C ILE A 15 31.94 41.78 -11.78
N SER A 16 32.37 41.35 -12.97
CA SER A 16 33.66 41.72 -13.53
C SER A 16 33.78 43.23 -13.62
N PHE A 17 32.80 43.93 -14.19
CA PHE A 17 32.79 45.39 -14.22
C PHE A 17 32.89 46.02 -12.82
N LEU A 18 32.08 45.55 -11.86
CA LEU A 18 32.08 46.09 -10.50
C LEU A 18 33.42 45.89 -9.77
N VAL A 19 34.08 44.75 -9.96
CA VAL A 19 35.39 44.47 -9.34
C VAL A 19 36.48 45.43 -9.84
N HIS A 20 36.38 45.92 -11.09
CA HIS A 20 37.34 46.90 -11.62
C HIS A 20 37.09 48.34 -11.12
N HIS A 21 35.90 48.64 -10.60
CA HIS A 21 35.49 50.00 -10.22
C HIS A 21 35.17 50.18 -8.73
N VAL A 22 34.99 49.10 -7.98
CA VAL A 22 34.54 49.11 -6.57
C VAL A 22 35.19 47.95 -5.80
N THR A 23 35.55 48.19 -4.53
CA THR A 23 35.94 47.12 -3.61
C THR A 23 34.70 46.36 -3.11
N LEU A 24 34.55 45.11 -3.56
CA LEU A 24 33.46 44.26 -3.08
C LEU A 24 33.69 43.85 -1.62
N SER A 25 32.63 43.92 -0.81
CA SER A 25 32.66 43.34 0.54
C SER A 25 32.83 41.82 0.47
N ARG A 26 33.45 41.24 1.49
CA ARG A 26 33.65 39.78 1.59
C ARG A 26 32.34 39.00 1.44
N THR A 27 31.28 39.46 2.10
CA THR A 27 29.95 38.85 2.05
C THR A 27 29.38 38.83 0.62
N ASN A 28 29.53 39.92 -0.14
CA ASN A 28 29.04 39.99 -1.52
C ASN A 28 29.85 39.07 -2.45
N ALA A 29 31.17 38.97 -2.23
CA ALA A 29 32.02 38.05 -2.97
C ALA A 29 31.64 36.58 -2.70
N GLU A 30 31.38 36.23 -1.44
CA GLU A 30 30.95 34.88 -1.04
C GLU A 30 29.61 34.49 -1.68
N ILE A 31 28.61 35.38 -1.68
CA ILE A 31 27.32 35.12 -2.33
C ILE A 31 27.50 34.89 -3.83
N ASN A 32 28.26 35.73 -4.52
CA ASN A 32 28.53 35.57 -5.94
C ASN A 32 29.20 34.21 -6.22
N ILE A 33 30.24 33.86 -5.46
CA ILE A 33 30.93 32.56 -5.57
C ILE A 33 29.95 31.40 -5.37
N ASN A 34 29.09 31.46 -4.35
CA ASN A 34 28.11 30.43 -4.06
C ASN A 34 27.11 30.24 -5.20
N VAL A 35 26.67 31.32 -5.86
CA VAL A 35 25.74 31.25 -7.01
C VAL A 35 26.37 30.51 -8.18
N PHE A 36 27.63 30.81 -8.52
CA PHE A 36 28.35 30.08 -9.58
C PHE A 36 28.62 28.62 -9.19
N GLN A 37 29.03 28.37 -7.94
CA GLN A 37 29.27 27.00 -7.45
C GLN A 37 28.00 26.15 -7.43
N TRP A 38 26.87 26.75 -7.05
CA TRP A 38 25.59 26.06 -7.04
C TRP A 38 25.19 25.64 -8.45
N TYR A 39 25.29 26.53 -9.44
CA TYR A 39 24.99 26.18 -10.84
C TYR A 39 25.83 25.02 -11.37
N THR A 40 27.13 25.00 -11.06
CA THR A 40 28.01 23.90 -11.47
C THR A 40 27.62 22.58 -10.80
N ARG A 41 27.30 22.60 -9.49
CA ARG A 41 26.89 21.40 -8.74
C ARG A 41 25.47 20.93 -9.06
N MET A 42 24.61 21.84 -9.49
CA MET A 42 23.18 21.62 -9.70
C MET A 42 22.93 20.44 -10.64
N SER A 43 23.68 20.34 -11.74
CA SER A 43 23.51 19.24 -12.71
C SER A 43 23.80 17.87 -12.09
N GLU A 44 24.90 17.72 -11.35
CA GLU A 44 25.25 16.47 -10.68
C GLU A 44 24.22 16.09 -9.61
N VAL A 45 23.73 17.09 -8.88
CA VAL A 45 22.69 16.91 -7.86
C VAL A 45 21.39 16.43 -8.51
N PHE A 46 20.92 17.06 -9.58
CA PHE A 46 19.72 16.64 -10.30
C PHE A 46 19.86 15.22 -10.87
N GLN A 47 21.00 14.91 -11.49
CA GLN A 47 21.25 13.57 -12.03
C GLN A 47 21.22 12.51 -10.92
N LYS A 48 21.81 12.80 -9.74
CA LYS A 48 21.75 11.90 -8.59
C LYS A 48 20.31 11.73 -8.09
N TYR A 49 19.55 12.81 -7.98
CA TYR A 49 18.15 12.74 -7.56
C TYR A 49 17.28 11.99 -8.56
N GLU A 50 17.48 12.19 -9.86
CA GLU A 50 16.77 11.49 -10.93
C GLU A 50 17.06 9.99 -10.89
N SER A 51 18.34 9.60 -10.74
CA SER A 51 18.73 8.21 -10.54
C SER A 51 18.10 7.61 -9.28
N THR A 52 18.12 8.34 -8.17
CA THR A 52 17.53 7.88 -6.91
C THR A 52 16.01 7.74 -7.03
N TYR A 53 15.35 8.69 -7.67
CA TYR A 53 13.92 8.68 -7.90
C TYR A 53 13.51 7.48 -8.73
N THR A 54 14.19 7.25 -9.86
CA THR A 54 13.95 6.11 -10.76
C THR A 54 14.16 4.77 -10.05
N GLU A 55 15.23 4.66 -9.25
CA GLU A 55 15.48 3.46 -8.45
C GLU A 55 14.34 3.21 -7.45
N LYS A 56 13.94 4.25 -6.70
CA LYS A 56 12.87 4.14 -5.70
C LYS A 56 11.54 3.81 -6.35
N GLU A 57 11.19 4.47 -7.44
CA GLU A 57 9.98 4.21 -8.21
C GLU A 57 9.93 2.75 -8.66
N CYS A 58 11.02 2.23 -9.24
CA CYS A 58 11.14 0.83 -9.62
C CYS A 58 10.97 -0.11 -8.42
N MET A 59 11.59 0.19 -7.28
CA MET A 59 11.42 -0.60 -6.06
C MET A 59 9.97 -0.63 -5.56
N TYR A 60 9.29 0.51 -5.55
CA TYR A 60 7.89 0.60 -5.09
C TYR A 60 6.94 -0.10 -6.05
N GLN A 61 7.09 0.06 -7.35
CA GLN A 61 6.30 -0.65 -8.35
C GLN A 61 6.49 -2.17 -8.28
N ASN A 62 7.73 -2.64 -8.09
CA ASN A 62 8.01 -4.06 -7.89
C ASN A 62 7.36 -4.60 -6.59
N ARG A 63 7.37 -3.80 -5.53
CA ARG A 63 6.69 -4.15 -4.27
C ARG A 63 5.18 -4.24 -4.47
N LEU A 64 4.57 -3.28 -5.17
CA LEU A 64 3.14 -3.28 -5.49
C LEU A 64 2.76 -4.54 -6.29
N GLN A 65 3.55 -4.89 -7.31
CA GLN A 65 3.33 -6.10 -8.08
C GLN A 65 3.43 -7.37 -7.22
N THR A 66 4.35 -7.40 -6.25
CA THR A 66 4.48 -8.49 -5.28
C THR A 66 3.28 -8.57 -4.34
N CYS A 67 2.81 -7.43 -3.84
CA CYS A 67 1.59 -7.35 -3.01
C CYS A 67 0.37 -7.89 -3.76
N ARG A 68 0.21 -7.54 -5.04
CA ARG A 68 -0.86 -8.05 -5.91
C ARG A 68 -0.83 -9.57 -6.04
N LYS A 69 0.35 -10.14 -6.35
CA LYS A 69 0.53 -11.60 -6.45
C LYS A 69 0.21 -12.29 -5.14
N ARG A 70 0.70 -11.76 -4.01
CA ARG A 70 0.43 -12.32 -2.68
C ARG A 70 -1.06 -12.31 -2.34
N LEU A 71 -1.79 -11.24 -2.67
CA LEU A 71 -3.24 -11.18 -2.43
C LEU A 71 -3.98 -12.25 -3.25
N LEU A 72 -3.57 -12.49 -4.49
CA LEU A 72 -4.16 -13.57 -5.32
C LEU A 72 -3.88 -14.96 -4.71
N GLU A 73 -2.66 -15.21 -4.24
CA GLU A 73 -2.30 -16.47 -3.56
C GLU A 73 -3.10 -16.65 -2.26
N GLU A 74 -3.29 -15.58 -1.48
CA GLU A 74 -4.13 -15.57 -0.27
C GLU A 74 -5.59 -15.95 -0.61
N LEU A 75 -6.16 -15.33 -1.65
CA LEU A 75 -7.52 -15.65 -2.11
C LEU A 75 -7.64 -17.09 -2.61
N GLU A 76 -6.65 -17.63 -3.30
CA GLU A 76 -6.64 -19.04 -3.70
C GLU A 76 -6.60 -19.96 -2.47
N GLY A 77 -5.81 -19.61 -1.45
CA GLY A 77 -5.77 -20.31 -0.17
C GLY A 77 -7.12 -20.28 0.58
N PHE A 78 -7.85 -19.17 0.51
CA PHE A 78 -9.20 -19.07 1.05
C PHE A 78 -10.20 -19.94 0.27
N SER A 79 -10.09 -19.96 -1.06
CA SER A 79 -10.93 -20.82 -1.90
C SER A 79 -10.74 -22.31 -1.56
N ARG A 80 -9.51 -22.75 -1.29
CA ARG A 80 -9.23 -24.12 -0.82
C ARG A 80 -9.87 -24.39 0.55
N GLN A 81 -9.71 -23.47 1.52
CA GLN A 81 -10.34 -23.61 2.83
C GLN A 81 -11.86 -23.73 2.75
N ILE A 82 -12.53 -22.99 1.85
CA ILE A 82 -13.98 -23.13 1.64
C ILE A 82 -14.37 -24.54 1.19
N LYS A 83 -13.58 -25.17 0.32
CA LYS A 83 -13.85 -26.55 -0.10
C LYS A 83 -13.77 -27.53 1.06
N ASP A 84 -12.98 -27.22 2.10
CA ASP A 84 -12.87 -28.09 3.27
C ASP A 84 -14.15 -28.05 4.13
N PHE A 85 -14.90 -26.94 4.10
CA PHE A 85 -16.15 -26.81 4.88
C PHE A 85 -17.24 -27.80 4.45
N SER A 86 -17.22 -28.32 3.21
CA SER A 86 -18.18 -29.36 2.81
C SER A 86 -17.97 -30.69 3.53
N TYR A 87 -16.80 -30.90 4.14
CA TYR A 87 -16.50 -32.12 4.91
C TYR A 87 -16.77 -31.95 6.41
N PHE A 88 -17.13 -30.74 6.86
CA PHE A 88 -17.47 -30.48 8.26
C PHE A 88 -18.93 -30.82 8.51
N GLY A 89 -19.18 -31.92 9.22
CA GLY A 89 -20.53 -32.41 9.50
C GLY A 89 -20.76 -32.94 10.91
N ASP A 90 -19.72 -32.96 11.77
CA ASP A 90 -19.88 -33.38 13.16
C ASP A 90 -20.49 -32.26 14.00
N ILE A 91 -21.65 -32.53 14.61
CA ILE A 91 -22.36 -31.54 15.43
C ILE A 91 -21.62 -31.20 16.73
N ASN A 92 -20.79 -32.12 17.25
CA ASN A 92 -20.01 -31.89 18.46
C ASN A 92 -18.92 -30.83 18.24
N ASP A 93 -18.44 -30.72 17.01
CA ASP A 93 -17.39 -29.78 16.61
C ASP A 93 -17.93 -28.46 16.04
N VAL A 94 -19.27 -28.25 16.04
CA VAL A 94 -19.89 -27.12 15.36
C VAL A 94 -19.38 -25.76 15.86
N GLN A 95 -19.00 -25.65 17.14
CA GLN A 95 -18.37 -24.43 17.68
C GLN A 95 -17.00 -24.15 17.06
N ILE A 96 -16.21 -25.20 16.79
CA ILE A 96 -14.90 -25.09 16.14
C ILE A 96 -15.09 -24.66 14.69
N TYR A 97 -16.05 -25.26 13.98
CA TYR A 97 -16.36 -24.92 12.59
C TYR A 97 -16.88 -23.48 12.48
N CYS A 98 -17.72 -23.03 13.41
CA CYS A 98 -18.19 -21.66 13.52
C CYS A 98 -17.02 -20.68 13.65
N LYS A 99 -16.11 -20.91 14.61
CA LYS A 99 -14.91 -20.08 14.79
C LYS A 99 -14.01 -20.04 13.55
N ARG A 100 -13.85 -21.18 12.85
CA ARG A 100 -13.09 -21.24 11.60
C ARG A 100 -13.75 -20.41 10.50
N ALA A 101 -15.07 -20.52 10.33
CA ALA A 101 -15.83 -19.74 9.36
C ALA A 101 -15.74 -18.24 9.63
N GLN A 102 -15.91 -17.83 10.89
CA GLN A 102 -15.78 -16.42 11.31
C GLN A 102 -14.36 -15.89 11.04
N THR A 103 -13.33 -16.69 11.37
CA THR A 103 -11.93 -16.32 11.11
C THR A 103 -11.68 -16.14 9.61
N LEU A 104 -12.22 -17.02 8.76
CA LEU A 104 -12.08 -16.90 7.32
C LEU A 104 -12.84 -15.68 6.77
N ASN A 105 -14.02 -15.40 7.30
CA ASN A 105 -14.79 -14.21 6.93
C ASN A 105 -14.03 -12.92 7.28
N ASN A 106 -13.49 -12.81 8.50
CA ASN A 106 -12.68 -11.66 8.90
C ASN A 106 -11.42 -11.48 8.02
N LYS A 107 -10.80 -12.59 7.58
CA LYS A 107 -9.68 -12.55 6.63
C LYS A 107 -10.11 -12.05 5.24
N LEU A 108 -11.33 -12.38 4.79
CA LEU A 108 -11.88 -11.87 3.53
C LEU A 108 -12.20 -10.38 3.59
N ASP A 109 -12.65 -9.89 4.74
CA ASP A 109 -12.88 -8.46 4.98
C ASP A 109 -11.55 -7.70 4.98
N ALA A 110 -10.54 -8.19 5.68
CA ALA A 110 -9.18 -7.62 5.64
C ALA A 110 -8.56 -7.66 4.22
N ALA A 111 -8.84 -8.71 3.45
CA ALA A 111 -8.43 -8.80 2.05
C ALA A 111 -9.15 -7.77 1.15
N ALA A 112 -10.37 -7.36 1.51
CA ALA A 112 -11.10 -6.29 0.83
C ALA A 112 -10.42 -4.93 1.05
N GLU A 113 -10.11 -4.60 2.30
CA GLU A 113 -9.37 -3.37 2.64
C GLU A 113 -8.00 -3.33 1.96
N LYS A 114 -7.27 -4.45 1.95
CA LYS A 114 -5.98 -4.56 1.26
C LYS A 114 -6.11 -4.39 -0.25
N ALA A 115 -7.19 -4.88 -0.86
CA ALA A 115 -7.46 -4.67 -2.27
C ALA A 115 -7.72 -3.18 -2.59
N GLU A 116 -8.46 -2.48 -1.73
CA GLU A 116 -8.69 -1.03 -1.86
C GLU A 116 -7.39 -0.23 -1.75
N MET A 117 -6.52 -0.58 -0.79
CA MET A 117 -5.19 0.04 -0.68
C MET A 117 -4.33 -0.18 -1.92
N ILE A 118 -4.31 -1.42 -2.46
CA ILE A 118 -3.58 -1.73 -3.69
C ILE A 118 -4.13 -0.91 -4.85
N ASN A 119 -5.46 -0.81 -4.98
CA ASN A 119 -6.10 -0.07 -6.06
C ASN A 119 -5.81 1.44 -5.96
N ALA A 120 -5.74 2.01 -4.74
CA ALA A 120 -5.33 3.39 -4.53
C ALA A 120 -3.87 3.64 -4.92
N GLU A 121 -2.97 2.70 -4.61
CA GLU A 121 -1.57 2.76 -5.07
C GLU A 121 -1.49 2.62 -6.60
N GLU A 122 -2.25 1.71 -7.21
CA GLU A 122 -2.33 1.55 -8.66
C GLU A 122 -2.79 2.85 -9.35
N GLU A 123 -3.83 3.50 -8.83
CA GLU A 123 -4.31 4.78 -9.33
C GLU A 123 -3.24 5.89 -9.23
N ALA A 124 -2.50 5.95 -8.10
CA ALA A 124 -1.43 6.92 -7.91
C ALA A 124 -0.28 6.76 -8.93
N TYR A 125 -0.02 5.53 -9.38
CA TYR A 125 0.95 5.23 -10.45
C TYR A 125 0.33 5.25 -11.86
N GLY A 126 -0.97 5.53 -12.00
CA GLY A 126 -1.68 5.49 -13.28
C GLY A 126 -1.83 4.09 -13.88
N TRP A 127 -1.76 3.05 -13.05
CA TRP A 127 -1.97 1.66 -13.46
C TRP A 127 -3.46 1.34 -13.60
N PRO A 128 -3.83 0.35 -14.43
CA PRO A 128 -5.20 -0.13 -14.49
C PRO A 128 -5.57 -0.82 -13.18
N LEU A 129 -6.73 -0.45 -12.61
CA LEU A 129 -7.23 -1.01 -11.36
C LEU A 129 -7.46 -2.52 -11.48
N THR A 130 -6.89 -3.27 -10.54
CA THR A 130 -7.09 -4.71 -10.47
C THR A 130 -8.46 -5.04 -9.88
N GLN A 131 -9.20 -5.92 -10.56
CA GLN A 131 -10.48 -6.44 -10.09
C GLN A 131 -10.29 -7.80 -9.42
N TYR A 132 -10.93 -8.00 -8.27
CA TYR A 132 -10.83 -9.24 -7.48
C TYR A 132 -12.17 -9.98 -7.38
N PRO A 133 -12.76 -10.45 -8.51
CA PRO A 133 -14.07 -11.11 -8.50
C PRO A 133 -14.07 -12.40 -7.68
N GLN A 134 -12.93 -13.09 -7.60
CA GLN A 134 -12.77 -14.30 -6.78
C GLN A 134 -13.09 -14.06 -5.31
N ARG A 135 -12.75 -12.88 -4.76
CA ARG A 135 -13.07 -12.55 -3.36
C ARG A 135 -14.57 -12.64 -3.09
N LYS A 136 -15.38 -12.06 -3.99
CA LYS A 136 -16.84 -12.09 -3.88
C LYS A 136 -17.38 -13.51 -3.98
N ASN A 137 -16.88 -14.30 -4.94
CA ASN A 137 -17.28 -15.70 -5.09
C ASN A 137 -16.95 -16.53 -3.83
N ILE A 138 -15.81 -16.29 -3.20
CA ILE A 138 -15.39 -16.95 -1.96
C ILE A 138 -16.33 -16.53 -0.82
N GLN A 139 -16.63 -15.23 -0.70
CA GLN A 139 -17.56 -14.73 0.32
C GLN A 139 -18.98 -15.30 0.17
N ASP A 140 -19.51 -15.31 -1.06
CA ASP A 140 -20.83 -15.86 -1.38
C ASP A 140 -20.91 -17.37 -1.09
N ALA A 141 -19.80 -18.10 -1.28
CA ALA A 141 -19.72 -19.53 -0.96
C ALA A 141 -19.57 -19.80 0.55
N LEU A 142 -18.93 -18.90 1.33
CA LEU A 142 -18.75 -19.05 2.77
C LEU A 142 -20.03 -18.74 3.55
N LEU A 143 -20.80 -17.76 3.10
CA LEU A 143 -21.94 -17.20 3.82
C LEU A 143 -22.97 -18.25 4.28
N PRO A 144 -23.37 -19.25 3.47
CA PRO A 144 -24.31 -20.28 3.91
C PRO A 144 -23.76 -21.13 5.07
N PHE A 145 -22.48 -21.51 5.01
CA PHE A 145 -21.83 -22.30 6.07
C PHE A 145 -21.72 -21.49 7.36
N LEU A 146 -21.26 -20.24 7.26
CA LEU A 146 -21.13 -19.35 8.41
C LEU A 146 -22.47 -19.19 9.13
N ARG A 147 -23.54 -18.87 8.40
CA ARG A 147 -24.88 -18.73 8.96
C ARG A 147 -25.38 -20.01 9.61
N LEU A 148 -25.17 -21.16 8.95
CA LEU A 148 -25.57 -22.46 9.50
C LEU A 148 -24.90 -22.72 10.85
N TYR A 149 -23.58 -22.52 10.95
CA TYR A 149 -22.85 -22.76 12.19
C TYR A 149 -23.21 -21.77 13.28
N GLU A 150 -23.38 -20.49 12.96
CA GLU A 150 -23.80 -19.47 13.92
C GLU A 150 -25.18 -19.78 14.50
N ILE A 151 -26.16 -20.11 13.65
CA ILE A 151 -27.51 -20.51 14.09
C ILE A 151 -27.46 -21.77 14.95
N THR A 152 -26.65 -22.77 14.56
CA THR A 152 -26.56 -24.04 15.30
C THR A 152 -25.92 -23.83 16.68
N VAL A 153 -24.85 -23.03 16.76
CA VAL A 153 -24.21 -22.68 18.03
C VAL A 153 -25.17 -21.90 18.91
N GLU A 154 -25.86 -20.90 18.37
CA GLU A 154 -26.85 -20.10 19.11
C GLU A 154 -28.00 -20.98 19.63
N PHE A 155 -28.49 -21.91 18.82
CA PHE A 155 -29.52 -22.86 19.20
C PHE A 155 -29.06 -23.76 20.34
N ASN A 156 -27.86 -24.37 20.23
CA ASN A 156 -27.31 -25.25 21.26
C ASN A 156 -27.14 -24.51 22.60
N THR A 157 -26.59 -23.30 22.57
CA THR A 157 -26.43 -22.48 23.79
C THR A 157 -27.77 -22.14 24.42
N LYS A 158 -28.79 -21.77 23.63
CA LYS A 158 -30.14 -21.50 24.15
C LYS A 158 -30.80 -22.76 24.71
N ASN A 159 -30.62 -23.90 24.05
CA ASN A 159 -31.16 -25.17 24.49
C ASN A 159 -30.56 -25.61 25.83
N GLU A 160 -29.23 -25.49 26.00
CA GLU A 160 -28.56 -25.72 27.28
C GLU A 160 -29.14 -24.82 28.39
N GLN A 161 -29.28 -23.51 28.13
CA GLN A 161 -29.88 -22.56 29.08
C GLN A 161 -31.32 -22.92 29.47
N TRP A 162 -32.14 -23.39 28.52
CA TRP A 162 -33.51 -23.79 28.79
C TRP A 162 -33.60 -25.09 29.60
N MET A 163 -32.68 -26.03 29.35
CA MET A 163 -32.70 -27.35 29.96
C MET A 163 -32.02 -27.38 31.34
N GLU A 164 -31.02 -26.54 31.58
CA GLU A 164 -30.30 -26.49 32.87
C GLU A 164 -30.91 -25.50 33.87
N GLY A 165 -31.79 -24.60 33.42
CA GLY A 165 -32.45 -23.59 34.26
C GLY A 165 -31.48 -22.54 34.84
N PRO A 166 -31.96 -21.47 35.48
CA PRO A 166 -31.09 -20.53 36.16
C PRO A 166 -30.51 -21.24 37.39
N SER A 167 -29.22 -21.57 37.33
CA SER A 167 -28.45 -21.96 38.51
C SER A 167 -28.60 -20.87 39.57
N SER A 168 -29.41 -21.14 40.59
CA SER A 168 -29.52 -20.33 41.80
C SER A 168 -28.25 -20.41 42.62
#